data_AF-A0A5K1AWE3-F1
#
_entry.id   AF-A0A5K1AWE3-F1
#
_cell.length_a   1.000
_cell.length_b   1.000
_cell.length_c   1.000
_cell.angle_alpha   90.00
_cell.angle_beta   90.00
_cell.angle_gamma   90.00
#
_symmetry.space_group_name_H-M   'P 1'
#
loop_
_entity.id
_entity.type
_entity.pdbx_description
1 polymer ?
#
loop_
_entity_poly.entity_id
_entity_poly.type
_entity_poly.pdbx_seq_one_letter_code
_entity_poly.pdbx_strand_id
1 'polypeptide(L)'
;VGKHEKMGMNVIPLNDLPHDELKTLTLDLLKNMDPNDPQNEKGRGQITLDVTYKPFKAEDLANELNEETGAVESAPEGTPAGGGLLVIIVHEAQDLEGKHHTNPYVRLLFKGEEKKTK
;
A
#
# COMPACT_ATOMS: atom_id res chain seq x y z
N VAL A 1 -24.19 -13.47 4.97
CA VAL A 1 -22.81 -13.11 5.34
C VAL A 1 -22.81 -11.61 5.67
N GLY A 2 -22.34 -11.22 6.86
CA GLY A 2 -22.46 -9.84 7.37
C GLY A 2 -21.55 -8.83 6.66
N LYS A 3 -21.84 -7.54 6.81
CA LYS A 3 -20.99 -6.45 6.28
C LYS A 3 -19.62 -6.48 6.95
N HIS A 4 -18.55 -6.52 6.16
CA HIS A 4 -17.19 -6.40 6.68
C HIS A 4 -16.96 -4.99 7.23
N GLU A 5 -16.48 -4.91 8.46
CA GLU A 5 -16.12 -3.63 9.08
C GLU A 5 -14.66 -3.29 8.81
N LYS A 6 -14.39 -2.02 8.52
CA LYS A 6 -13.04 -1.51 8.38
C LYS A 6 -12.43 -1.30 9.77
N MET A 7 -11.45 -2.14 10.12
CA MET A 7 -10.77 -2.13 11.42
C MET A 7 -9.80 -0.94 11.56
N GLY A 8 -9.11 -0.59 10.48
CA GLY A 8 -8.27 0.60 10.40
C GLY A 8 -7.65 0.80 9.01
N MET A 9 -6.88 1.86 8.82
CA MET A 9 -6.11 2.12 7.60
C MET A 9 -4.88 2.96 7.86
N ASN A 10 -3.98 2.94 6.88
CA ASN A 10 -2.89 3.91 6.74
C ASN A 10 -2.60 4.09 5.23
N VAL A 11 -1.82 5.11 4.87
CA VAL A 11 -1.40 5.41 3.49
C VAL A 11 0.11 5.59 3.48
N ILE A 12 0.78 4.94 2.53
CA ILE A 12 2.21 5.07 2.31
C ILE A 12 2.41 5.84 1.01
N PRO A 13 2.93 7.08 1.04
CA PRO A 13 3.31 7.79 -0.16
C PRO A 13 4.47 7.07 -0.85
N LEU A 14 4.32 6.74 -2.14
CA LEU A 14 5.38 6.05 -2.89
C LEU A 14 6.66 6.89 -3.00
N ASN A 15 6.53 8.22 -3.00
CA ASN A 15 7.65 9.15 -3.06
C ASN A 15 8.56 9.09 -1.81
N ASP A 16 8.04 8.56 -0.70
CA ASP A 16 8.79 8.40 0.55
C ASP A 16 9.50 7.03 0.64
N LEU A 17 9.36 6.19 -0.39
CA LEU A 17 10.02 4.90 -0.47
C LEU A 17 11.37 5.03 -1.17
N PRO A 18 12.47 4.55 -0.56
CA PRO A 18 13.76 4.48 -1.23
C PRO A 18 13.68 3.50 -2.42
N HIS A 19 14.37 3.85 -3.50
CA HIS A 19 14.45 3.00 -4.69
C HIS A 19 15.36 1.80 -4.42
N ASP A 20 14.94 0.62 -4.88
CA ASP A 20 15.69 -0.65 -4.80
C ASP A 20 16.06 -1.11 -3.38
N GLU A 21 15.43 -0.53 -2.35
CA GLU A 21 15.69 -0.84 -0.95
C GLU A 21 14.44 -1.39 -0.25
N LEU A 22 14.65 -2.37 0.62
CA LEU A 22 13.61 -2.92 1.49
C LEU A 22 13.37 -1.96 2.66
N LYS A 23 12.14 -1.45 2.76
CA LYS A 23 11.71 -0.63 3.89
C LYS A 23 10.69 -1.39 4.72
N THR A 24 11.10 -1.76 5.93
CA THR A 24 10.17 -2.28 6.96
C THR A 24 9.42 -1.12 7.59
N LEU A 25 8.10 -1.20 7.61
CA LEU A 25 7.19 -0.21 8.17
C LEU A 25 6.30 -0.87 9.21
N THR A 26 6.24 -0.26 10.40
CA THR A 26 5.20 -0.53 11.39
C THR A 26 4.30 0.70 11.42
N LEU A 27 3.03 0.51 11.04
CA LEU A 27 2.08 1.60 10.86
C LEU A 27 0.95 1.48 11.87
N ASP A 28 0.76 2.54 12.65
CA ASP A 28 -0.43 2.69 13.49
C ASP A 28 -1.67 2.82 12.61
N LEU A 29 -2.70 2.05 12.94
CA LEU A 29 -3.94 2.05 12.18
C LEU A 29 -4.88 3.16 12.65
N LEU A 30 -5.36 3.95 11.70
CA LEU A 30 -6.30 5.04 11.93
C LEU A 30 -7.71 4.64 11.50
N LYS A 31 -8.74 5.33 12.01
CA LYS A 31 -10.11 5.10 11.53
C LYS A 31 -10.25 5.55 10.08
N ASN A 32 -9.66 6.70 9.77
CA ASN A 32 -9.62 7.34 8.46
C ASN A 32 -8.37 8.23 8.36
N MET A 33 -8.20 8.91 7.22
CA MET A 33 -7.07 9.80 6.97
C MET A 33 -7.38 11.29 7.24
N ASP A 34 -8.48 11.60 7.93
CA ASP A 34 -8.74 12.98 8.37
C ASP A 34 -7.90 13.27 9.63
N PRO A 35 -6.90 14.16 9.56
CA PRO A 35 -6.02 14.42 10.69
C PRO A 35 -6.73 15.07 11.88
N ASN A 36 -7.92 15.64 11.68
CA ASN A 36 -8.70 16.29 12.73
C ASN A 36 -9.83 15.42 13.30
N ASP A 37 -9.99 14.18 12.82
CA ASP A 37 -11.03 13.30 13.34
C ASP A 37 -10.63 12.77 14.72
N PRO A 38 -11.36 13.10 15.80
CA PRO A 38 -11.06 12.61 17.14
C PRO A 38 -11.12 11.08 17.28
N GLN A 39 -11.77 10.37 16.34
CA GLN A 39 -11.77 8.90 16.31
C GLN A 39 -10.39 8.29 16.04
N ASN A 40 -9.43 9.10 15.55
CA ASN A 40 -8.05 8.70 15.33
C ASN A 40 -7.20 8.75 16.60
N GLU A 41 -7.67 9.37 17.69
CA GLU A 41 -7.01 9.33 19.00
C GLU A 41 -7.12 7.94 19.65
N LYS A 42 -8.10 7.13 19.23
CA LYS A 42 -8.26 5.76 19.69
C LYS A 42 -7.27 4.85 18.96
N GLY A 43 -6.41 4.16 19.70
CA GLY A 43 -5.55 3.10 19.15
C GLY A 43 -6.37 1.95 18.54
N ARG A 44 -5.97 1.52 17.33
CA ARG A 44 -6.64 0.44 16.56
C ARG A 44 -5.68 -0.68 16.17
N GLY A 45 -4.57 -0.75 16.89
CA GLY A 45 -3.48 -1.65 16.59
C GLY A 45 -2.57 -1.11 15.50
N GLN A 46 -1.66 -1.98 15.09
CA GLN A 46 -0.58 -1.66 14.16
C GLN A 46 -0.42 -2.79 13.16
N ILE A 47 0.08 -2.45 11.97
CA ILE A 47 0.43 -3.41 10.92
C ILE A 47 1.91 -3.30 10.60
N THR A 48 2.59 -4.44 10.52
CA THR A 48 3.99 -4.52 10.10
C THR A 48 4.06 -5.11 8.69
N LEU A 49 4.77 -4.42 7.81
CA LEU A 49 4.92 -4.80 6.41
C LEU A 49 6.28 -4.36 5.87
N ASP A 50 6.80 -5.12 4.92
CA ASP A 50 7.94 -4.69 4.12
C ASP A 50 7.45 -4.17 2.77
N VAL A 51 8.01 -3.03 2.34
CA VAL A 51 7.77 -2.45 1.02
C VAL A 51 9.09 -2.31 0.29
N THR A 52 9.10 -2.68 -0.98
CA THR A 52 10.21 -2.39 -1.91
C THR A 52 9.64 -1.80 -3.18
N TYR A 53 10.17 -0.65 -3.58
CA TYR A 53 9.89 -0.06 -4.89
C TYR A 53 11.14 -0.17 -5.77
N LYS A 54 11.02 -0.89 -6.88
CA LYS A 54 12.09 -1.07 -7.87
C LYS A 54 11.68 -0.37 -9.17
N PRO A 55 12.21 0.83 -9.46
CA PRO A 55 11.95 1.47 -10.75
C PRO A 55 12.58 0.65 -11.87
N PHE A 56 11.89 0.51 -13.00
CA PHE A 56 12.47 -0.15 -14.16
C PHE A 56 13.57 0.73 -14.76
N LYS A 57 14.70 0.13 -15.16
CA LYS A 57 15.77 0.84 -15.85
C LYS A 57 15.42 0.94 -17.34
N ALA A 58 16.04 1.89 -18.05
CA ALA A 58 15.84 2.05 -19.49
C ALA A 58 16.14 0.76 -20.30
N GLU A 59 17.06 -0.06 -19.80
CA GLU A 59 17.43 -1.37 -20.37
C GLU A 59 16.33 -2.42 -20.16
N ASP A 60 15.61 -2.37 -19.03
CA ASP A 60 14.48 -3.27 -18.73
C ASP A 60 13.29 -2.92 -19.63
N LEU A 61 13.06 -1.62 -19.87
CA LEU A 61 12.00 -1.12 -20.74
C LEU A 61 12.21 -1.49 -22.21
N ALA A 62 13.48 -1.56 -22.67
CA ALA A 62 13.81 -1.94 -24.04
C ALA A 62 13.41 -3.39 -24.39
N ASN A 63 13.25 -4.26 -23.39
CA ASN A 63 12.78 -5.63 -23.59
C ASN A 63 11.24 -5.75 -23.61
N GLU A 64 10.51 -4.78 -23.05
CA GLU A 64 9.05 -4.79 -22.95
C GLU A 64 8.34 -3.91 -24.00
N LEU A 65 9.03 -2.95 -24.63
CA LEU A 65 8.47 -2.04 -25.65
C LEU A 65 8.10 -2.69 -27.01
N ASN A 66 7.94 -4.02 -27.06
CA ASN A 66 7.38 -4.71 -28.22
C ASN A 66 5.84 -4.84 -28.17
N GLU A 67 5.16 -4.38 -27.12
CA GLU A 67 3.69 -4.41 -27.07
C GLU A 67 3.09 -3.03 -26.77
N GLU A 68 2.58 -2.46 -27.85
CA GLU A 68 1.61 -1.37 -27.96
C GLU A 68 0.56 -1.38 -26.84
N THR A 69 0.41 -0.31 -26.03
CA THR A 69 -0.89 0.12 -25.48
C THR A 69 -0.85 1.47 -24.73
N GLY A 70 -1.61 2.44 -25.26
CA GLY A 70 -2.60 3.23 -24.52
C GLY A 70 -2.15 4.19 -23.40
N ALA A 71 -2.15 5.49 -23.73
CA ALA A 71 -2.43 6.64 -22.84
C ALA A 71 -2.07 6.48 -21.35
N VAL A 72 -0.77 6.56 -21.04
CA VAL A 72 -0.29 6.66 -19.66
C VAL A 72 -0.49 8.10 -19.19
N GLU A 73 -1.32 8.30 -18.16
CA GLU A 73 -1.43 9.58 -17.45
C GLU A 73 -0.03 10.09 -17.09
N SER A 74 0.24 11.37 -17.37
CA SER A 74 1.55 11.97 -17.19
C SER A 74 2.05 11.77 -15.75
N ALA A 75 3.23 11.15 -15.61
CA ALA A 75 3.79 10.85 -14.31
C ALA A 75 4.13 12.14 -13.54
N PRO A 76 3.92 12.19 -12.21
CA PRO A 76 4.33 13.32 -11.37
C PRO A 76 5.83 13.60 -11.47
N GLU A 77 6.22 14.85 -11.22
CA GLU A 77 7.61 15.32 -11.25
C GLU A 77 8.47 14.50 -10.25
N GLY A 78 9.61 13.96 -10.72
CA GLY A 78 10.46 13.06 -9.95
C GLY A 78 10.19 11.56 -10.16
N THR A 79 9.13 11.19 -10.89
CA THR A 79 8.92 9.78 -11.29
C THR A 79 9.96 9.40 -12.34
N PRO A 80 10.76 8.32 -12.12
CA PRO A 80 11.69 7.81 -13.13
C PRO A 80 10.99 7.57 -14.47
N ALA A 81 11.72 7.74 -15.58
CA ALA A 81 11.21 7.45 -16.91
C ALA A 81 10.99 5.93 -17.06
N GLY A 82 9.79 5.45 -16.76
CA GLY A 82 9.42 4.05 -16.82
C GLY A 82 8.39 3.65 -15.74
N GLY A 83 7.86 2.44 -15.86
CA GLY A 83 7.12 1.80 -14.77
C GLY A 83 8.05 1.32 -13.64
N GLY A 84 7.53 0.51 -12.74
CA GLY A 84 8.33 -0.13 -11.71
C GLY A 84 7.59 -1.26 -11.02
N LEU A 85 8.32 -2.08 -10.29
CA LEU A 85 7.77 -3.15 -9.48
C LEU A 85 7.62 -2.68 -8.03
N LEU A 86 6.38 -2.75 -7.53
CA LEU A 86 6.08 -2.56 -6.11
C LEU A 86 5.85 -3.92 -5.46
N VAL A 87 6.71 -4.29 -4.51
CA VAL A 87 6.58 -5.51 -3.71
C VAL A 87 6.13 -5.11 -2.31
N ILE A 88 5.02 -5.71 -1.86
CA ILE A 88 4.48 -5.52 -0.50
C ILE A 88 4.39 -6.90 0.16
N ILE A 89 5.08 -7.05 1.29
CA ILE A 89 5.04 -8.26 2.12
C ILE A 89 4.35 -7.88 3.43
N VAL A 90 3.14 -8.39 3.64
CA VAL A 90 2.41 -8.20 4.89
C VAL A 90 2.88 -9.27 5.88
N HIS A 91 3.45 -8.84 7.00
CA HIS A 91 3.93 -9.77 8.04
C HIS A 91 2.82 -10.11 9.02
N GLU A 92 2.36 -9.10 9.75
CA GLU A 92 1.40 -9.28 10.83
C GLU A 92 0.69 -7.97 11.15
N ALA A 93 -0.39 -8.09 11.93
CA ALA A 93 -1.02 -6.97 12.58
C ALA A 93 -1.36 -7.36 14.02
N GLN A 94 -1.19 -6.42 14.93
CA GLN A 94 -1.31 -6.63 16.38
C GLN A 94 -2.28 -5.61 16.98
N ASP A 95 -2.91 -5.99 18.10
CA ASP A 95 -3.86 -5.14 18.86
C ASP A 95 -5.01 -4.57 18.02
N LEU A 96 -5.45 -5.33 17.01
CA LEU A 96 -6.54 -4.96 16.13
C LEU A 96 -7.88 -4.89 16.88
N GLU A 97 -8.68 -3.85 16.61
CA GLU A 97 -10.00 -3.71 17.22
C GLU A 97 -10.97 -4.79 16.73
N GLY A 98 -11.51 -5.59 17.64
CA GLY A 98 -12.46 -6.65 17.34
C GLY A 98 -13.37 -6.97 18.51
N LYS A 99 -14.69 -7.09 18.28
CA LYS A 99 -15.64 -7.45 19.34
C LYS A 99 -15.89 -8.96 19.43
N HIS A 100 -16.36 -9.57 18.34
CA HIS A 100 -16.71 -10.99 18.30
C HIS A 100 -16.38 -11.57 16.92
N HIS A 101 -15.82 -12.78 16.90
CA HIS A 101 -15.55 -13.56 15.67
C HIS A 101 -14.83 -12.74 14.58
N THR A 102 -13.65 -12.22 14.90
CA THR A 102 -12.82 -11.50 13.93
C THR A 102 -12.09 -12.45 13.01
N ASN A 103 -12.23 -12.23 11.70
CA ASN A 103 -11.37 -12.82 10.67
C ASN A 103 -10.72 -11.66 9.90
N PRO A 104 -9.63 -11.07 10.43
CA PRO A 104 -9.01 -9.90 9.83
C PRO A 104 -8.30 -10.29 8.53
N TYR A 105 -8.39 -9.41 7.54
CA TYR A 105 -7.63 -9.50 6.29
C TYR A 105 -7.15 -8.11 5.90
N VAL A 106 -6.04 -8.05 5.15
CA VAL A 106 -5.51 -6.79 4.63
C VAL A 106 -6.08 -6.55 3.24
N ARG A 107 -6.47 -5.29 3.00
CA ARG A 107 -6.91 -4.79 1.70
C ARG A 107 -5.95 -3.70 1.25
N LEU A 108 -5.27 -3.94 0.13
CA LEU A 108 -4.35 -3.01 -0.51
C LEU A 108 -5.07 -2.30 -1.66
N LEU A 109 -4.90 -0.98 -1.75
CA LEU A 109 -5.42 -0.16 -2.84
C LEU A 109 -4.26 0.60 -3.48
N PHE A 110 -4.04 0.39 -4.79
CA PHE A 110 -2.98 1.04 -5.55
C PHE A 110 -3.54 1.52 -6.88
N LYS A 111 -3.62 2.84 -7.09
CA LYS A 111 -4.15 3.47 -8.32
C LYS A 111 -5.47 2.85 -8.83
N GLY A 112 -6.38 2.49 -7.92
CA GLY A 112 -7.66 1.87 -8.25
C GLY A 112 -7.65 0.34 -8.32
N GLU A 113 -6.48 -0.31 -8.35
CA GLU A 113 -6.36 -1.76 -8.21
C GLU A 113 -6.49 -2.18 -6.73
N GLU A 114 -7.26 -3.23 -6.49
CA GLU A 114 -7.50 -3.79 -5.16
C GLU A 114 -6.94 -5.20 -5.05
N LYS A 115 -6.12 -5.45 -4.02
CA LYS A 115 -5.67 -6.80 -3.62
C LYS A 115 -6.05 -7.09 -2.17
N LYS A 116 -6.30 -8.36 -1.84
CA LYS A 116 -6.65 -8.79 -0.47
C LYS A 116 -5.87 -10.03 -0.06
N THR A 117 -5.54 -10.12 1.23
CA THR A 117 -5.05 -11.38 1.82
C THR A 117 -6.20 -12.37 2.03
N LYS A 118 -5.85 -13.62 2.32
CA LYS A 118 -6.81 -14.65 2.73
C LYS A 118 -7.47 -14.31 4.06
#